data_AF-A0A1W5Z6I1-F1
#
_entry.id   AF-A0A1W5Z6I1-F1
#
_cell.length_a   1.000
_cell.length_b   1.000
_cell.length_c   1.000
_cell.angle_alpha   90.00
_cell.angle_beta   90.00
_cell.angle_gamma   90.00
#
_symmetry.space_group_name_H-M   'P 1'
#
loop_
_entity.id
_entity.type
_entity.pdbx_description
1 polymer ?
#
loop_
_entity_poly.entity_id
_entity_poly.type
_entity_poly.pdbx_seq_one_letter_code
_entity_poly.pdbx_strand_id
1 'polypeptide(L)' 'MAVTVSLVLLFGLVLFFLLRSKSLGAGSAFIAVMFGFFLASTGASGPINELTTAVIDAIPDL' A
#
# COMPACT_ATOMS: atom_id res chain seq x y z
N MET A 1 -0.43 -16.60 9.10
CA MET A 1 -0.01 -15.72 7.99
C MET A 1 -0.93 -15.75 6.76
N ALA A 2 -1.88 -16.68 6.61
CA ALA A 2 -2.79 -16.70 5.44
C ALA A 2 -3.89 -15.61 5.47
N VAL A 3 -4.41 -15.29 6.66
CA VAL A 3 -5.51 -14.32 6.82
C VAL A 3 -5.05 -12.88 6.57
N THR A 4 -3.84 -12.52 7.02
CA THR A 4 -3.28 -11.17 6.83
C THR A 4 -3.04 -10.86 5.35
N VAL A 5 -2.51 -11.81 4.58
CA VAL A 5 -2.32 -11.68 3.12
C VAL A 5 -3.67 -11.47 2.41
N SER A 6 -4.69 -12.22 2.81
CA SER A 6 -6.03 -12.10 2.23
C SER A 6 -6.67 -10.73 2.50
N LEU A 7 -6.49 -10.17 3.71
CA LEU A 7 -6.97 -8.84 4.07
C LEU A 7 -6.26 -7.72 3.29
N VAL A 8 -4.93 -7.80 3.13
CA VAL A 8 -4.17 -6.84 2.30
C VAL A 8 -4.69 -6.79 0.88
N LEU A 9 -4.88 -7.96 0.26
CA LEU A 9 -5.38 -8.04 -1.11
C LEU A 9 -6.79 -7.48 -1.24
N LEU A 10 -7.66 -7.75 -0.27
CA LEU A 10 -9.03 -7.27 -0.27
C LEU A 10 -9.08 -5.74 -0.13
N PHE A 11 -8.38 -5.17 0.85
CA PHE A 11 -8.30 -3.72 1.02
C PHE A 11 -7.61 -3.03 -0.16
N GLY A 12 -6.56 -3.64 -0.71
CA GLY A 12 -5.85 -3.12 -1.89
C GLY A 12 -6.73 -3.10 -3.14
N LEU A 13 -7.52 -4.14 -3.36
CA LEU A 13 -8.45 -4.21 -4.49
C LEU A 13 -9.59 -3.20 -4.35
N VAL A 14 -10.16 -3.03 -3.15
CA VAL A 14 -11.18 -2.00 -2.90
C VAL A 14 -10.59 -0.60 -3.08
N LEU A 15 -9.38 -0.34 -2.56
CA LEU A 15 -8.67 0.92 -2.74
C LEU A 15 -8.45 1.22 -4.23
N PHE A 16 -8.05 0.23 -5.02
CA PHE A 16 -7.88 0.37 -6.47
C PHE A 16 -9.19 0.80 -7.15
N PHE A 17 -10.33 0.19 -6.82
CA PHE A 17 -11.62 0.59 -7.36
C PHE A 17 -12.06 2.01 -6.92
N LEU A 18 -11.74 2.41 -5.69
CA LEU A 18 -12.04 3.75 -5.19
C LEU A 18 -11.20 4.82 -5.89
N LEU A 19 -9.91 4.56 -6.10
CA LEU A 19 -9.02 5.41 -6.88
C LEU A 19 -9.50 5.51 -8.33
N ARG A 20 -9.88 4.38 -8.94
CA ARG A 20 -10.44 4.32 -10.30
C ARG A 20 -11.72 5.14 -10.43
N SER A 21 -12.57 5.13 -9.42
CA SER A 21 -13.86 5.85 -9.40
C SER A 21 -13.71 7.34 -9.06
N LYS A 22 -12.48 7.83 -8.77
CA LYS A 22 -12.19 9.18 -8.27
C LYS A 22 -12.99 9.58 -7.02
N SER A 23 -13.58 8.62 -6.29
CA SER A 23 -14.33 8.90 -5.06
C SER A 23 -13.37 8.92 -3.86
N LEU A 24 -12.45 9.89 -3.87
CA LEU A 24 -11.52 10.12 -2.78
C LEU A 24 -12.20 10.92 -1.67
N GLY A 25 -12.94 10.21 -0.80
CA GLY A 25 -13.61 10.75 0.38
C GLY A 25 -13.05 10.19 1.69
N ALA A 26 -13.74 10.43 2.80
CA ALA A 26 -13.32 9.92 4.11
C ALA A 26 -13.21 8.39 4.16
N GLY A 27 -14.10 7.67 3.46
CA GLY A 27 -14.08 6.20 3.40
C GLY A 27 -12.86 5.63 2.67
N SER A 28 -12.40 6.27 1.59
CA SER A 28 -11.17 5.84 0.89
C SER A 28 -9.92 6.09 1.71
N ALA A 29 -9.89 7.17 2.51
CA ALA A 29 -8.77 7.44 3.40
C ALA A 29 -8.63 6.33 4.47
N PHE A 30 -9.75 5.91 5.07
CA PHE A 30 -9.75 4.79 6.02
C PHE A 30 -9.23 3.49 5.39
N ILE A 31 -9.70 3.16 4.18
CA ILE A 31 -9.27 1.94 3.47
C ILE A 31 -7.78 2.02 3.09
N ALA A 32 -7.27 3.20 2.71
CA ALA A 32 -5.86 3.40 2.42
C ALA A 32 -4.97 3.14 3.65
N VAL A 33 -5.38 3.67 4.82
CA VAL A 33 -4.67 3.46 6.09
C VAL A 33 -4.68 1.99 6.49
N MET A 34 -5.83 1.32 6.40
CA MET A 34 -5.94 -0.12 6.69
C MET A 34 -5.08 -0.95 5.74
N PHE A 35 -5.13 -0.66 4.44
CA PHE A 35 -4.27 -1.31 3.46
C PHE A 35 -2.79 -1.15 3.80
N GLY A 36 -2.34 0.08 4.09
CA GLY A 36 -0.94 0.35 4.46
C GLY A 36 -0.50 -0.36 5.74
N PHE A 37 -1.34 -0.36 6.78
CA PHE A 37 -1.07 -1.05 8.04
C PHE A 37 -0.90 -2.56 7.84
N PHE A 38 -1.82 -3.18 7.10
CA PHE A 38 -1.73 -4.62 6.81
C PHE A 38 -0.55 -4.92 5.87
N LEU A 39 -0.28 -4.08 4.86
CA LEU A 39 0.83 -4.27 3.93
C LEU A 39 2.18 -4.24 4.66
N ALA A 40 2.36 -3.30 5.59
CA ALA A 40 3.56 -3.22 6.44
C ALA A 40 3.75 -4.46 7.33
N SER A 41 2.65 -5.10 7.73
CA SER A 41 2.69 -6.35 8.52
C SER A 41 3.01 -7.60 7.69
N THR A 42 3.11 -7.49 6.36
CA THR A 42 3.50 -8.59 5.48
C THR A 42 5.00 -8.64 5.23
N GLY A 43 5.48 -9.78 4.72
CA GLY A 43 6.87 -9.94 4.26
C GLY A 43 7.25 -9.05 3.06
N ALA A 44 6.30 -8.30 2.48
CA ALA A 44 6.60 -7.33 1.42
C ALA A 44 7.20 -6.01 1.93
N SER A 45 7.19 -5.76 3.24
CA SER A 45 7.72 -4.51 3.83
C SER A 45 9.21 -4.29 3.54
N GLY A 46 10.03 -5.34 3.60
CA GLY A 46 11.46 -5.27 3.28
C GLY A 46 11.72 -4.81 1.85
N PRO A 47 11.25 -5.55 0.82
CA PRO A 47 11.44 -5.17 -0.59
C PRO A 47 10.87 -3.80 -0.95
N ILE A 48 9.74 -3.39 -0.35
CA ILE A 48 9.12 -2.08 -0.59
C ILE A 48 10.00 -0.95 -0.04
N ASN A 49 10.55 -1.12 1.18
CA ASN A 49 11.44 -0.13 1.76
C ASN A 49 12.76 -0.05 0.99
N GLU A 50 13.34 -1.18 0.60
CA GLU A 50 14.55 -1.21 -0.23
C GLU A 50 14.36 -0.48 -1.56
N LEU A 51 13.23 -0.73 -2.24
CA LEU A 51 12.89 -0.01 -3.47
C LEU A 51 12.72 1.49 -3.23
N THR A 52 12.03 1.87 -2.16
CA THR A 52 11.80 3.28 -1.82
C THR A 52 13.12 3.99 -1.52
N THR A 53 14.00 3.36 -0.74
CA THR A 53 15.35 3.87 -0.45
C THR A 53 16.18 3.98 -1.72
N ALA A 54 16.17 2.96 -2.60
CA ALA A 54 16.91 3.01 -3.86
C ALA A 54 16.44 4.14 -4.79
N VAL A 55 15.13 4.42 -4.83
CA VAL A 55 14.60 5.56 -5.59
C VAL A 55 15.04 6.89 -4.97
N ILE A 56 15.00 7.02 -3.64
CA ILE A 56 15.46 8.22 -2.94
C ILE A 56 16.95 8.45 -3.19
N ASP A 57 17.77 7.41 -3.13
CA ASP A 57 19.21 7.47 -3.35
C ASP A 57 19.57 7.78 -4.81
N ALA A 58 18.70 7.44 -5.77
CA ALA A 58 18.88 7.77 -7.19
C ALA A 58 18.54 9.24 -7.53
N ILE A 59 17.73 9.93 -6.72
CA ILE A 59 17.33 11.33 -6.98
C ILE A 59 18.54 12.31 -6.90
N PRO A 60 19.45 12.21 -5.93
CA PRO A 60 20.66 13.02 -5.89
C PRO A 60 21.62 12.79 -7.07
N ASP A 61 21.54 11.63 -7.73
CA ASP A 61 22.42 11.20 -8.83
C ASP A 61 21.82 11.50 -10.23
N LEU A 62 20.70 12.25 -10.30
CA LEU A 62 19.99 12.69 -11.52
C LEU A 62 20.23 14.18 -11.80
#